data_AF-A0A5J4XTR9-F1
#
_entry.id   AF-A0A5J4XTR9-F1
#
_cell.length_a   1.000
_cell.length_b   1.000
_cell.length_c   1.000
_cell.angle_alpha   90.00
_cell.angle_beta   90.00
_cell.angle_gamma   90.00
#
_symmetry.space_group_name_H-M   'P 1'
#
loop_
_entity.id
_entity.type
_entity.pdbx_description
1 polymer ?
#
loop_
_entity_poly.entity_id
_entity_poly.type
_entity_poly.pdbx_seq_one_letter_code
_entity_poly.pdbx_strand_id
1 'polypeptide(L)'
;MLPRLWHFNKCMRPAKFRQRHFSSNAETVQVYVLDPKILFSNSPSDQINNSQQDWRSSNAAAPYVQVSLPRAFLPNLSDGQFQLGEMDDPGNSWVFGEEGELFEQKLLGSHKVNSGFTSIITAEAFDEMQRGADDNVKMKLPTWSDFTKIVTGDDVTWPHPQLQPLFLFAGTIVESDTASVYRNPASGACVTGLVISTNAEGVD
;
A
#
# COMPACT_ATOMS: atom_id res chain seq x y z
N MET A 1 -5.26 38.78 35.86
CA MET A 1 -5.13 37.30 35.82
C MET A 1 -5.24 36.89 34.36
N LEU A 2 -4.14 36.45 33.75
CA LEU A 2 -4.06 35.97 32.37
C LEU A 2 -3.72 34.47 32.40
N PRO A 3 -4.35 33.60 31.59
CA PRO A 3 -4.00 32.19 31.57
C PRO A 3 -2.77 31.93 30.70
N ARG A 4 -1.93 31.01 31.18
CA ARG A 4 -0.65 30.58 30.61
C ARG A 4 -0.83 29.85 29.27
N LEU A 5 -0.02 30.25 28.29
CA LEU A 5 0.25 29.51 27.05
C LEU A 5 0.94 28.18 27.37
N TRP A 6 0.34 27.07 26.93
CA TRP A 6 0.95 25.75 26.94
C TRP A 6 1.88 25.61 25.73
N HIS A 7 3.17 25.39 25.99
CA HIS A 7 4.13 24.96 24.98
C HIS A 7 3.99 23.44 24.77
N PHE A 8 3.55 23.03 23.59
CA PHE A 8 3.71 21.65 23.12
C PHE A 8 5.05 21.53 22.38
N ASN A 9 6.10 21.14 23.10
CA ASN A 9 7.30 20.55 22.49
C ASN A 9 7.21 19.03 22.68
N LYS A 10 6.65 18.33 21.70
CA LYS A 10 6.90 16.89 21.53
C LYS A 10 7.88 16.73 20.39
N CYS A 11 9.16 16.69 20.72
CA CYS A 11 10.19 16.16 19.83
C CYS A 11 9.86 14.69 19.55
N MET A 12 9.28 14.39 18.38
CA MET A 12 9.32 13.04 17.84
C MET A 12 10.79 12.69 17.62
N ARG A 13 11.28 11.68 18.33
CA ARG A 13 12.60 11.13 18.08
C ARG A 13 12.49 10.31 16.79
N PRO A 14 13.36 10.49 15.79
CA PRO A 14 13.40 9.60 14.64
C PRO A 14 13.71 8.18 15.15
N ALA A 15 12.85 7.23 14.81
CA ALA A 15 13.09 5.83 15.08
C ALA A 15 14.39 5.44 14.38
N LYS A 16 15.39 4.97 15.14
CA LYS A 16 16.64 4.46 14.55
C LYS A 16 16.31 3.16 13.82
N PHE A 17 16.16 3.25 12.51
CA PHE A 17 15.97 2.11 11.62
C PHE A 17 17.18 1.17 11.73
N ARG A 18 16.94 -0.08 12.15
CA ARG A 18 17.98 -1.12 12.16
C ARG A 18 18.09 -1.67 10.74
N GLN A 19 19.17 -1.32 10.04
CA GLN A 19 19.57 -1.95 8.78
C GLN A 19 19.61 -3.47 8.95
N ARG A 20 18.79 -4.18 8.20
CA ARG A 20 18.87 -5.64 8.06
C ARG A 20 19.26 -5.92 6.62
N HIS A 21 20.51 -6.34 6.40
CA HIS A 21 20.94 -6.82 5.10
C HIS A 21 20.23 -8.14 4.78
N PHE A 22 19.51 -8.19 3.66
CA PHE A 22 18.82 -9.38 3.19
C PHE A 22 19.70 -10.17 2.22
N SER A 23 19.79 -11.49 2.40
CA SER A 23 20.60 -12.39 1.58
C SER A 23 19.95 -12.63 0.22
N SER A 24 20.75 -12.78 -0.85
CA SER A 24 20.30 -12.96 -2.24
C SER A 24 19.60 -14.30 -2.55
N ASN A 25 19.58 -15.24 -1.60
CA ASN A 25 18.82 -16.50 -1.67
C ASN A 25 17.49 -16.43 -0.91
N ALA A 26 16.96 -15.23 -0.65
CA ALA A 26 15.74 -15.06 0.11
C ALA A 26 14.52 -15.63 -0.65
N GLU A 27 13.77 -16.48 0.04
CA GLU A 27 12.44 -16.91 -0.40
C GLU A 27 11.58 -15.67 -0.71
N THR A 28 11.05 -15.58 -1.92
CA THR A 28 10.19 -14.46 -2.34
C THR A 28 8.72 -14.78 -2.08
N VAL A 29 7.98 -13.77 -1.67
CA VAL A 29 6.52 -13.78 -1.52
C VAL A 29 5.90 -12.79 -2.50
N GLN A 30 4.70 -13.10 -2.94
CA GLN A 30 3.92 -12.20 -3.78
C GLN A 30 2.92 -11.43 -2.93
N VAL A 31 2.82 -10.13 -3.17
CA VAL A 31 1.79 -9.26 -2.62
C VAL A 31 1.13 -8.50 -3.75
N TYR A 32 -0.09 -8.03 -3.51
CA TYR A 32 -0.83 -7.20 -4.45
C TYR A 32 -1.08 -5.82 -3.84
N VAL A 33 -0.84 -4.78 -4.63
CA VAL A 33 -1.14 -3.39 -4.27
C VAL A 33 -2.33 -2.93 -5.09
N LEU A 34 -3.41 -2.49 -4.43
CA LEU A 34 -4.68 -2.17 -5.09
C LEU A 34 -5.55 -1.19 -4.30
N ASP A 35 -6.58 -0.66 -4.97
CA ASP A 35 -7.69 0.03 -4.30
C ASP A 35 -8.54 -0.99 -3.53
N PRO A 36 -8.60 -0.89 -2.18
CA PRO A 36 -9.26 -1.88 -1.34
C PRO A 36 -10.75 -2.04 -1.66
N LYS A 37 -11.41 -1.01 -2.22
CA LYS A 37 -12.85 -1.02 -2.51
C LYS A 37 -13.25 -2.13 -3.48
N ILE A 38 -12.35 -2.57 -4.35
CA ILE A 38 -12.61 -3.69 -5.28
C ILE A 38 -12.98 -4.98 -4.54
N LEU A 39 -12.43 -5.18 -3.33
CA LEU A 39 -12.65 -6.35 -2.49
C LEU A 39 -13.99 -6.33 -1.74
N PHE A 40 -14.58 -5.14 -1.56
CA PHE A 40 -15.87 -4.96 -0.88
C PHE A 40 -17.06 -4.98 -1.84
N SER A 41 -16.83 -5.25 -3.12
CA SER A 41 -17.90 -5.38 -4.10
C SER A 41 -18.64 -6.72 -3.93
N ASN A 42 -19.88 -6.78 -4.45
CA ASN A 42 -20.68 -8.01 -4.41
C ASN A 42 -20.07 -9.16 -5.25
N SER A 43 -19.21 -8.82 -6.22
CA SER A 43 -18.48 -9.76 -7.07
C SER A 43 -17.03 -9.28 -7.28
N PRO A 44 -16.13 -9.47 -6.30
CA PRO A 44 -14.74 -9.02 -6.41
C PRO A 44 -14.02 -9.62 -7.62
N SER A 45 -14.27 -10.90 -7.91
CA SER A 45 -13.69 -11.61 -9.05
C SER A 45 -14.10 -10.97 -10.38
N ASP A 46 -15.37 -10.60 -10.56
CA ASP A 46 -15.86 -9.94 -11.77
C ASP A 46 -15.25 -8.54 -11.91
N GLN A 47 -15.17 -7.77 -10.82
CA GLN A 47 -14.56 -6.44 -10.84
C GLN A 47 -13.08 -6.50 -11.21
N ILE A 48 -12.33 -7.46 -10.65
CA ILE A 48 -10.92 -7.68 -10.96
C ILE A 48 -10.76 -8.08 -12.44
N ASN A 49 -11.56 -9.03 -12.92
CA ASN A 49 -11.47 -9.54 -14.30
C ASN A 49 -11.86 -8.49 -15.34
N ASN A 50 -12.95 -7.75 -15.11
CA ASN A 50 -13.39 -6.69 -16.01
C ASN A 50 -12.37 -5.55 -16.05
N SER A 51 -11.90 -5.10 -14.88
CA SER A 51 -10.85 -4.09 -14.80
C SER A 51 -9.56 -4.57 -15.47
N GLN A 52 -9.28 -5.88 -15.42
CA GLN A 52 -8.16 -6.49 -16.12
C GLN A 52 -8.26 -6.41 -17.65
N GLN A 53 -9.44 -6.69 -18.18
CA GLN A 53 -9.70 -6.64 -19.61
C GLN A 53 -9.66 -5.20 -20.13
N ASP A 54 -10.19 -4.26 -19.35
CA ASP A 54 -10.21 -2.84 -19.69
C ASP A 54 -8.80 -2.26 -19.78
N TRP A 55 -7.91 -2.50 -18.80
CA TRP A 55 -6.55 -1.94 -18.85
C TRP A 55 -5.75 -2.44 -20.06
N ARG A 56 -5.87 -3.74 -20.40
CA ARG A 56 -5.19 -4.34 -21.57
C ARG A 56 -5.63 -3.70 -22.88
N SER A 57 -6.82 -3.11 -22.90
CA SER A 57 -7.44 -2.55 -24.09
C SER A 57 -7.30 -1.03 -24.21
N SER A 58 -6.94 -0.31 -23.14
CA SER A 58 -7.16 1.15 -23.05
C SER A 58 -5.97 2.02 -22.64
N ASN A 59 -4.74 1.49 -22.50
CA ASN A 59 -3.61 2.22 -21.87
C ASN A 59 -3.95 2.79 -20.47
N ALA A 60 -5.02 2.30 -19.83
CA ALA A 60 -5.41 2.73 -18.50
C ALA A 60 -4.55 2.05 -17.42
N ALA A 61 -4.46 2.66 -16.24
CA ALA A 61 -3.83 2.03 -15.08
C ALA A 61 -4.49 0.69 -14.73
N ALA A 62 -3.68 -0.26 -14.26
CA ALA A 62 -4.13 -1.60 -13.90
C ALA A 62 -5.06 -1.56 -12.66
N PRO A 63 -5.90 -2.58 -12.43
CA PRO A 63 -6.66 -2.68 -11.18
C PRO A 63 -5.78 -2.90 -9.95
N TYR A 64 -4.57 -3.45 -10.15
CA TYR A 64 -3.63 -3.76 -9.10
C TYR A 64 -2.21 -3.87 -9.67
N VAL A 65 -1.20 -3.79 -8.79
CA VAL A 65 0.21 -4.09 -9.10
C VAL A 65 0.62 -5.33 -8.33
N GLN A 66 1.19 -6.32 -9.02
CA GLN A 66 1.78 -7.49 -8.37
C GLN A 66 3.24 -7.22 -8.04
N VAL A 67 3.64 -7.45 -6.78
CA VAL A 67 4.98 -7.16 -6.29
C VAL A 67 5.58 -8.41 -5.66
N SER A 68 6.76 -8.80 -6.16
CA SER A 68 7.56 -9.87 -5.56
C SER A 68 8.59 -9.29 -4.60
N LEU A 69 8.50 -9.70 -3.33
CA LEU A 69 9.31 -9.19 -2.23
C LEU A 69 10.02 -10.33 -1.51
N PRO A 70 11.22 -10.12 -0.93
CA PRO A 70 11.79 -11.07 0.01
C PRO A 70 10.82 -11.30 1.18
N ARG A 71 10.57 -12.55 1.59
CA ARG A 71 9.68 -12.89 2.73
C ARG A 71 10.04 -12.11 3.99
N ALA A 72 11.34 -11.89 4.20
CA ALA A 72 11.87 -11.17 5.36
C ALA A 72 11.48 -9.67 5.38
N PHE A 73 11.01 -9.11 4.28
CA PHE A 73 10.51 -7.74 4.15
C PHE A 73 9.03 -7.59 4.54
N LEU A 74 8.26 -8.67 4.62
CA LEU A 74 6.82 -8.61 4.97
C LEU A 74 6.53 -7.82 6.26
N PRO A 75 7.30 -7.96 7.35
CA PRO A 75 7.04 -7.19 8.57
C PRO A 75 7.19 -5.67 8.40
N ASN A 76 7.92 -5.20 7.38
CA ASN A 76 8.08 -3.78 7.10
C ASN A 76 6.85 -3.19 6.39
N LEU A 77 6.03 -4.01 5.74
CA LEU A 77 4.84 -3.55 5.01
C LEU A 77 3.74 -3.03 5.94
N SER A 78 3.79 -3.35 7.23
CA SER A 78 2.87 -2.79 8.22
C SER A 78 3.34 -1.45 8.82
N ASP A 79 4.57 -1.02 8.55
CA ASP A 79 5.15 0.20 9.13
C ASP A 79 5.20 1.34 8.10
N GLY A 80 4.12 1.48 7.32
CA GLY A 80 4.01 2.49 6.27
C GLY A 80 4.08 3.91 6.84
N GLN A 81 5.00 4.72 6.33
CA GLN A 81 5.17 6.11 6.72
C GLN A 81 4.53 7.02 5.68
N PHE A 82 3.60 7.87 6.13
CA PHE A 82 2.95 8.85 5.28
C PHE A 82 3.87 10.05 5.05
N GLN A 83 4.06 10.42 3.79
CA GLN A 83 4.76 11.63 3.40
C GLN A 83 3.83 12.47 2.51
N LEU A 84 3.76 13.77 2.80
CA LEU A 84 3.11 14.74 1.92
C LEU A 84 4.16 15.28 0.96
N GLY A 85 3.76 15.43 -0.30
CA GLY A 85 4.52 16.16 -1.29
C GLY A 85 4.70 17.62 -0.90
N GLU A 86 5.67 18.27 -1.54
CA GLU A 86 5.96 19.69 -1.31
C GLU A 86 4.94 20.59 -2.02
N MET A 87 4.97 21.89 -1.74
CA MET A 87 3.96 22.86 -2.22
C MET A 87 3.75 22.87 -3.75
N ASP A 88 4.75 22.43 -4.52
CA ASP A 88 4.73 22.40 -5.99
C ASP A 88 4.31 21.02 -6.56
N ASP A 89 4.19 20.00 -5.71
CA ASP A 89 3.74 18.65 -6.08
C ASP A 89 2.76 18.14 -5.01
N PRO A 90 1.44 18.39 -5.16
CA PRO A 90 0.43 18.17 -4.12
C PRO A 90 0.16 16.69 -3.81
N GLY A 91 1.02 15.78 -4.29
CA GLY A 91 0.93 14.36 -4.07
C GLY A 91 1.16 13.90 -2.64
N ASN A 92 0.93 12.62 -2.39
CA ASN A 92 1.32 11.96 -1.17
C ASN A 92 1.93 10.59 -1.47
N SER A 93 2.73 10.10 -0.53
CA SER A 93 3.31 8.77 -0.64
C SER A 93 3.27 8.01 0.69
N TRP A 94 3.30 6.69 0.56
CA TRP A 94 3.50 5.75 1.65
C TRP A 94 4.81 5.01 1.42
N VAL A 95 5.74 5.16 2.37
CA VAL A 95 7.08 4.56 2.29
C VAL A 95 7.19 3.42 3.28
N PHE A 96 7.71 2.28 2.81
CA PHE A 96 7.93 1.08 3.61
C PHE A 96 9.40 0.66 3.51
N GLY A 97 10.03 0.37 4.64
CA GLY A 97 11.42 -0.09 4.65
C GLY A 97 12.43 1.03 4.49
N GLU A 98 13.47 0.80 3.69
CA GLU A 98 14.54 1.78 3.45
C GLU A 98 14.07 2.88 2.50
N GLU A 99 14.14 4.12 2.98
CA GLU A 99 13.99 5.30 2.14
C GLU A 99 15.11 5.34 1.09
N GLY A 100 14.74 5.71 -0.14
CA GLY A 100 15.67 5.99 -1.22
C GLY A 100 15.16 7.18 -2.01
N GLU A 101 16.06 7.90 -2.68
CA GLU A 101 15.68 9.03 -3.52
C GLU A 101 14.76 8.54 -4.65
N LEU A 102 13.63 9.24 -4.90
CA LEU A 102 12.59 8.78 -5.84
C LEU A 102 13.14 8.40 -7.22
N PHE A 103 14.18 9.08 -7.70
CA PHE A 103 14.82 8.82 -9.00
C PHE A 103 15.71 7.56 -9.01
N GLU A 104 16.12 7.04 -7.87
CA GLU A 104 16.82 5.75 -7.75
C GLU A 104 15.84 4.58 -7.71
N GLN A 105 14.54 4.87 -7.54
CA GLN A 105 13.52 3.85 -7.41
C GLN A 105 13.07 3.33 -8.76
N LYS A 106 12.85 2.02 -8.84
CA LYS A 106 12.33 1.39 -10.05
C LYS A 106 10.81 1.30 -9.98
N LEU A 107 10.12 1.91 -10.94
CA LEU A 107 8.68 1.73 -11.14
C LEU A 107 8.35 0.25 -11.42
N LEU A 108 7.43 -0.30 -10.64
CA LEU A 108 6.89 -1.65 -10.82
C LEU A 108 5.57 -1.65 -11.59
N GLY A 109 4.81 -0.56 -11.47
CA GLY A 109 3.54 -0.35 -12.16
C GLY A 109 2.68 0.65 -11.41
N SER A 110 1.49 0.93 -11.94
CA SER A 110 0.52 1.82 -11.32
C SER A 110 -0.86 1.17 -11.30
N HIS A 111 -1.63 1.44 -10.25
CA HIS A 111 -3.00 0.96 -10.11
C HIS A 111 -4.00 2.11 -9.96
N LYS A 112 -5.25 1.86 -10.34
CA LYS A 112 -6.35 2.81 -10.14
C LYS A 112 -6.70 2.96 -8.66
N VAL A 113 -7.06 4.17 -8.25
CA VAL A 113 -7.48 4.53 -6.89
C VAL A 113 -8.79 5.31 -6.94
N ASN A 114 -9.90 4.61 -7.16
CA ASN A 114 -11.23 5.24 -7.27
C ASN A 114 -11.83 5.60 -5.91
N SER A 115 -11.36 4.97 -4.83
CA SER A 115 -11.89 5.16 -3.48
C SER A 115 -11.15 6.23 -2.67
N GLY A 116 -10.02 6.73 -3.15
CA GLY A 116 -9.08 7.55 -2.37
C GLY A 116 -8.23 6.73 -1.38
N PHE A 117 -8.18 5.40 -1.53
CA PHE A 117 -7.38 4.52 -0.69
C PHE A 117 -6.51 3.57 -1.53
N THR A 118 -5.36 3.22 -0.97
CA THR A 118 -4.51 2.13 -1.45
C THR A 118 -4.30 1.11 -0.34
N SER A 119 -3.93 -0.11 -0.72
CA SER A 119 -3.73 -1.21 0.20
C SER A 119 -2.71 -2.20 -0.30
N ILE A 120 -2.10 -2.93 0.63
CA ILE A 120 -1.21 -4.05 0.36
C ILE A 120 -1.86 -5.31 0.95
N ILE A 121 -2.07 -6.33 0.13
CA ILE A 121 -2.67 -7.60 0.53
C ILE A 121 -1.76 -8.77 0.16
N THR A 122 -1.91 -9.90 0.87
CA THR A 122 -1.18 -11.12 0.57
C THR A 122 -1.72 -11.79 -0.70
N ALA A 123 -0.87 -12.56 -1.39
CA ALA A 123 -1.33 -13.33 -2.55
C ALA A 123 -2.37 -14.38 -2.19
N GLU A 124 -2.23 -15.03 -1.03
CA GLU A 124 -3.19 -16.01 -0.53
C GLU A 124 -4.60 -15.41 -0.43
N ALA A 125 -4.71 -14.25 0.20
CA ALA A 125 -6.00 -13.60 0.38
C ALA A 125 -6.57 -13.04 -0.94
N PHE A 126 -5.72 -12.58 -1.86
CA PHE A 126 -6.15 -12.19 -3.20
C PHE A 126 -6.68 -13.38 -4.02
N ASP A 127 -5.99 -14.52 -3.99
CA ASP A 127 -6.37 -15.73 -4.72
C ASP A 127 -7.67 -16.34 -4.17
N GLU A 128 -7.89 -16.26 -2.86
CA GLU A 128 -9.17 -16.65 -2.24
C GLU A 128 -10.32 -15.77 -2.74
N MET A 129 -10.10 -14.45 -2.86
CA MET A 129 -11.09 -13.53 -3.42
C MET A 129 -11.36 -13.80 -4.91
N GLN A 130 -10.34 -14.17 -5.68
CA GLN A 130 -10.50 -14.49 -7.10
C GLN A 130 -11.28 -15.77 -7.36
N ARG A 131 -11.09 -16.80 -6.52
CA ARG A 131 -11.79 -18.09 -6.67
C ARG A 131 -13.29 -18.00 -6.41
N GLY A 132 -13.77 -16.86 -5.93
CA GLY A 132 -15.13 -16.68 -5.43
C GLY A 132 -15.20 -17.35 -4.07
N ALA A 133 -15.47 -16.57 -3.03
CA ALA A 133 -15.69 -17.15 -1.72
C ALA A 133 -16.93 -18.06 -1.81
N ASP A 134 -16.72 -19.38 -1.78
CA ASP A 134 -17.76 -20.31 -1.33
C ASP A 134 -18.40 -19.68 -0.09
N ASP A 135 -19.73 -19.68 0.02
CA ASP A 135 -20.44 -19.03 1.13
C ASP A 135 -19.93 -19.47 2.53
N ASN A 136 -19.20 -20.58 2.60
CA ASN A 136 -18.55 -21.15 3.79
C ASN A 136 -17.12 -20.64 4.08
N VAL A 137 -16.43 -19.99 3.12
CA VAL A 137 -15.07 -19.42 3.25
C VAL A 137 -15.07 -17.93 2.88
N LYS A 138 -16.18 -17.22 3.17
CA LYS A 138 -16.14 -15.76 3.15
C LYS A 138 -15.27 -15.30 4.30
N MET A 139 -14.02 -14.90 4.01
CA MET A 139 -13.30 -13.97 4.89
C MET A 139 -14.29 -12.85 5.22
N LYS A 140 -14.70 -12.76 6.48
CA LYS A 140 -15.67 -11.75 6.92
C LYS A 140 -14.98 -10.40 6.87
N LEU A 141 -15.04 -9.77 5.71
CA LEU A 141 -14.68 -8.38 5.56
C LEU A 141 -15.62 -7.54 6.42
N PRO A 142 -15.11 -6.49 7.10
CA PRO A 142 -15.99 -5.48 7.67
C PRO A 142 -16.79 -4.79 6.56
N THR A 143 -17.77 -3.96 6.92
CA THR A 143 -18.42 -3.14 5.90
C THR A 143 -17.43 -2.12 5.34
N TRP A 144 -17.67 -1.61 4.13
CA TRP A 144 -16.86 -0.52 3.57
C TRP A 144 -16.79 0.69 4.51
N SER A 145 -17.91 1.03 5.18
CA SER A 145 -17.94 2.13 6.14
C SER A 145 -17.08 1.87 7.38
N ASP A 146 -16.99 0.62 7.84
CA ASP A 146 -16.16 0.27 8.99
C ASP A 146 -14.69 0.26 8.59
N PHE A 147 -14.37 -0.26 7.41
CA PHE A 147 -13.03 -0.18 6.81
C PHE A 147 -12.54 1.28 6.77
N THR A 148 -13.32 2.20 6.20
CA THR A 148 -12.90 3.61 6.10
C THR A 148 -12.66 4.22 7.47
N LYS A 149 -13.50 3.93 8.47
CA LYS A 149 -13.33 4.43 9.84
C LYS A 149 -12.05 3.92 10.50
N ILE A 150 -11.70 2.65 10.25
CA ILE A 150 -10.47 2.05 10.78
C ILE A 150 -9.25 2.75 10.14
N VAL A 151 -9.23 2.85 8.81
CA VAL A 151 -8.06 3.36 8.07
C VAL A 151 -7.81 4.84 8.33
N THR A 152 -8.86 5.65 8.51
CA THR A 152 -8.71 7.09 8.81
C THR A 152 -8.63 7.40 10.30
N GLY A 153 -8.53 6.39 11.17
CA GLY A 153 -8.43 6.59 12.61
C GLY A 153 -7.04 7.06 13.02
N ASP A 154 -6.98 8.03 13.95
CA ASP A 154 -5.71 8.66 14.39
C ASP A 154 -4.71 7.67 15.03
N ASP A 155 -5.21 6.58 15.64
CA ASP A 155 -4.40 5.57 16.35
C ASP A 155 -4.38 4.21 15.61
N VAL A 156 -4.60 4.21 14.29
CA VAL A 156 -4.56 2.97 13.51
C VAL A 156 -3.15 2.36 13.56
N THR A 157 -3.09 1.08 13.90
CA THR A 157 -1.85 0.31 13.90
C THR A 157 -1.99 -0.87 12.97
N TRP A 158 -0.95 -1.11 12.19
CA TRP A 158 -0.88 -2.23 11.27
C TRP A 158 0.11 -3.28 11.82
N PRO A 159 -0.16 -4.57 11.63
CA PRO A 159 -1.39 -5.14 11.04
C PRO A 159 -2.62 -4.95 11.95
N HIS A 160 -3.75 -4.49 11.38
CA HIS A 160 -4.96 -4.25 12.16
C HIS A 160 -5.75 -5.56 12.39
N PRO A 161 -6.11 -5.93 13.64
CA PRO A 161 -6.71 -7.23 13.94
C PRO A 161 -8.00 -7.55 13.18
N GLN A 162 -8.83 -6.54 12.90
CA GLN A 162 -10.11 -6.72 12.18
C GLN A 162 -9.95 -6.84 10.65
N LEU A 163 -8.76 -6.51 10.12
CA LEU A 163 -8.47 -6.50 8.69
C LEU A 163 -7.49 -7.62 8.30
N GLN A 164 -6.99 -8.36 9.28
CA GLN A 164 -6.18 -9.54 9.10
C GLN A 164 -7.03 -10.78 8.79
N PRO A 165 -6.50 -11.76 8.04
CA PRO A 165 -5.15 -11.79 7.45
C PRO A 165 -5.04 -11.09 6.07
N LEU A 166 -6.11 -10.44 5.62
CA LEU A 166 -6.21 -9.90 4.25
C LEU A 166 -5.25 -8.73 4.01
N PHE A 167 -5.32 -7.70 4.84
CA PHE A 167 -4.57 -6.46 4.66
C PHE A 167 -3.29 -6.45 5.49
N LEU A 168 -2.15 -6.34 4.83
CA LEU A 168 -0.87 -5.99 5.47
C LEU A 168 -0.85 -4.49 5.81
N PHE A 169 -1.48 -3.68 4.97
CA PHE A 169 -1.58 -2.23 5.09
C PHE A 169 -2.77 -1.69 4.31
N ALA A 170 -3.31 -0.56 4.75
CA ALA A 170 -4.13 0.34 3.94
C ALA A 170 -3.93 1.80 4.39
N GLY A 171 -4.03 2.71 3.44
CA GLY A 171 -3.82 4.14 3.65
C GLY A 171 -4.51 4.99 2.61
N THR A 172 -4.56 6.30 2.86
CA THR A 172 -5.21 7.28 1.97
C THR A 172 -4.28 7.67 0.82
N ILE A 173 -4.90 7.95 -0.33
CA ILE A 173 -4.29 8.54 -1.51
C ILE A 173 -5.09 9.81 -1.81
N VAL A 174 -4.40 10.94 -1.86
CA VAL A 174 -4.99 12.27 -1.93
C VAL A 174 -4.97 12.74 -3.39
N GLU A 175 -6.11 13.23 -3.86
CA GLU A 175 -6.23 13.97 -5.13
C GLU A 175 -5.63 13.29 -6.37
N SER A 176 -5.66 11.95 -6.43
CA SER A 176 -5.18 11.19 -7.60
C SER A 176 -6.06 9.98 -7.90
N ASP A 177 -6.29 9.75 -9.19
CA ASP A 177 -7.02 8.58 -9.71
C ASP A 177 -6.12 7.34 -9.83
N THR A 178 -4.81 7.49 -9.62
CA THR A 178 -3.81 6.43 -9.75
C THR A 178 -2.74 6.50 -8.68
N ALA A 179 -2.24 5.34 -8.26
CA ALA A 179 -1.06 5.24 -7.41
C ALA A 179 0.00 4.33 -8.06
N SER A 180 1.19 4.88 -8.20
CA SER A 180 2.38 4.23 -8.72
C SER A 180 3.13 3.52 -7.59
N VAL A 181 3.64 2.33 -7.90
CA VAL A 181 4.36 1.47 -6.95
C VAL A 181 5.80 1.36 -7.39
N TYR A 182 6.71 1.79 -6.53
CA TYR A 182 8.14 1.80 -6.77
C TYR A 182 8.83 0.88 -5.78
N ARG A 183 9.97 0.33 -6.20
CA ARG A 183 10.89 -0.38 -5.29
C ARG A 183 12.23 0.32 -5.21
N ASN A 184 12.83 0.32 -4.02
CA ASN A 184 14.22 0.67 -3.83
C ASN A 184 15.10 -0.58 -4.02
N PRO A 185 16.00 -0.62 -5.02
CA PRO A 185 16.93 -1.72 -5.25
C PRO A 185 18.26 -1.53 -4.50
N ALA A 186 18.28 -1.30 -3.19
CA ALA A 186 19.55 -1.13 -2.48
C ALA A 186 20.18 -2.49 -2.08
N SER A 187 21.25 -2.85 -2.78
CA SER A 187 22.11 -4.04 -2.61
C SER A 187 21.54 -5.39 -3.08
N GLY A 188 22.14 -5.92 -4.16
CA GLY A 188 22.06 -7.34 -4.52
C GLY A 188 20.66 -7.89 -4.77
N ALA A 189 19.96 -7.38 -5.80
CA ALA A 189 18.67 -7.87 -6.29
C ALA A 189 17.49 -7.93 -5.28
N CYS A 190 17.73 -7.68 -3.99
CA CYS A 190 16.71 -7.68 -2.96
C CYS A 190 16.03 -6.32 -2.88
N VAL A 191 14.70 -6.33 -2.74
CA VAL A 191 13.91 -5.13 -2.46
C VAL A 191 14.13 -4.74 -1.01
N THR A 192 14.63 -3.54 -0.76
CA THR A 192 14.83 -3.01 0.61
C THR A 192 13.83 -1.92 0.98
N GLY A 193 13.11 -1.38 0.00
CA GLY A 193 12.06 -0.39 0.21
C GLY A 193 10.96 -0.49 -0.84
N LEU A 194 9.74 -0.10 -0.46
CA LEU A 194 8.58 0.04 -1.33
C LEU A 194 7.98 1.43 -1.14
N VAL A 195 7.59 2.08 -2.23
CA VAL A 195 6.89 3.38 -2.18
C VAL A 195 5.61 3.28 -3.00
N ILE A 196 4.50 3.72 -2.42
CA ILE A 196 3.23 3.92 -3.13
C ILE A 196 3.00 5.42 -3.20
N SER A 197 2.98 5.99 -4.40
CA SER A 197 2.91 7.46 -4.60
C SER A 197 1.82 7.82 -5.61
N THR A 198 1.22 8.99 -5.43
CA THR A 198 0.32 9.64 -6.41
C THR A 198 1.04 10.08 -7.68
N ASN A 199 2.36 10.21 -7.62
CA ASN A 199 3.13 10.73 -8.73
C ASN A 199 3.26 9.65 -9.80
N ALA A 200 2.90 10.02 -11.02
CA ALA A 200 3.24 9.28 -12.22
C ALA A 200 4.26 10.09 -13.02
N GLU A 201 5.40 10.41 -12.41
CA GLU A 201 6.52 10.91 -13.21
C GLU A 201 7.07 9.75 -14.01
N GLY A 202 6.71 9.76 -15.30
CA GLY A 202 7.36 8.95 -16.31
C GLY A 202 8.81 9.37 -16.39
N VAL A 203 9.69 8.46 -15.97
CA VAL A 203 11.05 8.42 -16.51
C VAL A 203 10.90 7.91 -17.94
N ASP A 204 10.71 8.84 -18.88
CA ASP A 204 11.12 8.64 -20.28
C ASP A 204 12.61 8.97 -20.41
#